data_AF-A0A150XWT8-F1
#
_entry.id   AF-A0A150XWT8-F1
#
_cell.length_a   1.000
_cell.length_b   1.000
_cell.length_c   1.000
_cell.angle_alpha   90.00
_cell.angle_beta   90.00
_cell.angle_gamma   90.00
#
_symmetry.space_group_name_H-M   'P 1'
#
loop_
_entity.id
_entity.type
_entity.pdbx_description
1 polymer ?
#
loop_
_entity_poly.entity_id
_entity_poly.type
_entity_poly.pdbx_seq_one_letter_code
_entity_poly.pdbx_strand_id
1 'polypeptide(L)'
;MSLLNKQFELVRGEFSPEDAQDILNHLITKKINFHKLKNFSHEIRYGKPDENSLKRINELKTAKAELIAWIDCAKMEEKNLQVNSSVSIELL
;
A
#
# COMPACT_ATOMS: atom_id res chain seq x y z
N MET A 1 16.22 3.27 27.83
CA MET A 1 15.25 2.23 27.41
C MET A 1 15.62 1.81 26.01
N SER A 2 15.88 0.53 25.77
CA SER A 2 16.07 0.04 24.39
C SER A 2 14.71 -0.02 23.71
N LEU A 3 14.55 0.71 22.61
CA LEU A 3 13.38 0.61 21.75
C LEU A 3 13.32 -0.82 21.19
N LEU A 4 12.23 -1.54 21.44
CA LEU A 4 12.03 -2.86 20.86
C LEU A 4 11.50 -2.67 19.43
N ASN A 5 12.38 -2.90 18.45
CA ASN A 5 12.04 -2.84 17.04
C ASN A 5 12.11 -4.23 16.39
N LYS A 6 11.23 -4.48 15.41
CA LYS A 6 11.24 -5.69 14.57
C LYS A 6 10.84 -5.36 13.14
N GLN A 7 11.44 -6.06 12.18
CA GLN A 7 11.12 -5.96 10.76
C GLN A 7 10.60 -7.30 10.25
N PHE A 8 9.61 -7.25 9.38
CA PHE A 8 8.99 -8.40 8.74
C PHE A 8 9.00 -8.20 7.22
N GLU A 9 9.58 -9.13 6.46
CA GLU A 9 9.48 -9.16 5.00
C GLU A 9 8.11 -9.73 4.60
N LEU A 10 7.30 -8.93 3.91
CA LEU A 10 5.96 -9.34 3.47
C LEU A 10 5.94 -9.85 2.03
N VAL A 11 6.81 -9.30 1.19
CA VAL A 11 6.98 -9.68 -0.21
C VAL A 11 8.47 -9.68 -0.52
N ARG A 12 8.96 -10.74 -1.13
CA ARG A 12 10.34 -10.86 -1.58
C ARG A 12 10.43 -11.84 -2.73
N GLY A 13 10.89 -11.38 -3.88
CA GLY A 13 11.09 -12.25 -5.03
C GLY A 13 11.10 -11.52 -6.35
N GLU A 14 11.32 -12.29 -7.40
CA GLU A 14 11.13 -11.90 -8.78
C GLU A 14 9.75 -12.35 -9.24
N PHE A 15 9.01 -11.47 -9.89
CA PHE A 15 7.63 -11.69 -10.29
C PHE A 15 7.44 -11.33 -11.75
N SER A 16 6.56 -12.06 -12.43
CA SER A 16 5.99 -11.59 -13.70
C SER A 16 5.26 -10.26 -13.46
N PRO A 17 5.11 -9.40 -14.48
CA PRO A 17 4.31 -8.19 -14.34
C PRO A 17 2.87 -8.45 -13.88
N GLU A 18 2.26 -9.57 -14.30
CA GLU A 18 0.92 -9.98 -13.89
C GLU A 18 0.86 -10.33 -12.39
N ASP A 19 1.81 -11.15 -11.92
CA ASP A 19 1.87 -11.55 -10.51
C ASP A 19 2.19 -10.35 -9.60
N ALA A 20 3.14 -9.50 -10.02
CA ALA A 20 3.46 -8.26 -9.32
C ALA A 20 2.23 -7.35 -9.24
N GLN A 21 1.47 -7.25 -10.33
CA GLN A 21 0.24 -6.45 -10.38
C GLN A 21 -0.80 -6.95 -9.41
N ASP A 22 -1.04 -8.25 -9.33
CA ASP A 22 -2.05 -8.81 -8.42
C ASP A 22 -1.66 -8.58 -6.95
N ILE A 23 -0.44 -8.98 -6.57
CA ILE A 23 0.05 -8.86 -5.18
C ILE A 23 0.03 -7.40 -4.72
N LEU A 24 0.60 -6.49 -5.52
CA LEU A 24 0.73 -5.09 -5.14
C LEU A 24 -0.62 -4.36 -5.16
N ASN A 25 -1.50 -4.66 -6.13
CA ASN A 25 -2.85 -4.12 -6.15
C ASN A 25 -3.66 -4.55 -4.95
N HIS A 26 -3.53 -5.81 -4.53
CA HIS A 26 -4.23 -6.33 -3.35
C HIS A 26 -3.81 -5.53 -2.10
N LEU A 27 -2.50 -5.39 -1.87
CA LEU A 27 -1.96 -4.69 -0.70
C LEU A 27 -2.42 -3.22 -0.65
N ILE A 28 -2.25 -2.47 -1.75
CA ILE A 28 -2.59 -1.05 -1.77
C ILE A 28 -4.09 -0.81 -1.70
N THR A 29 -4.89 -1.64 -2.37
CA THR A 29 -6.36 -1.54 -2.35
C THR A 29 -6.90 -1.85 -0.96
N LYS A 30 -6.32 -2.83 -0.25
CA LYS A 30 -6.70 -3.12 1.14
C LYS A 30 -6.46 -1.92 2.06
N LYS A 31 -5.32 -1.23 1.92
CA LYS A 31 -5.02 -0.02 2.71
C LYS A 31 -5.93 1.15 2.37
N ILE A 32 -6.25 1.36 1.08
CA ILE A 32 -7.24 2.38 0.67
C ILE A 32 -8.59 2.09 1.31
N ASN A 33 -9.07 0.85 1.25
CA ASN A 33 -10.37 0.47 1.80
C ASN A 33 -10.41 0.60 3.32
N PHE A 34 -9.32 0.29 4.03
CA PHE A 34 -9.21 0.54 5.47
C PHE A 34 -9.46 2.01 5.81
N HIS A 35 -8.81 2.94 5.09
CA HIS A 35 -9.02 4.38 5.34
C HIS A 35 -10.40 4.87 4.92
N LYS A 36 -10.99 4.32 3.86
CA LYS A 36 -12.38 4.63 3.48
C LYS A 36 -13.36 4.24 4.59
N LEU A 37 -13.24 3.02 5.12
CA LEU A 37 -14.09 2.54 6.21
C LEU A 37 -13.89 3.35 7.50
N LYS A 38 -12.63 3.74 7.80
CA LYS A 38 -12.32 4.60 8.94
C LYS A 38 -12.94 5.98 8.80
N ASN A 39 -12.80 6.62 7.63
CA ASN A 39 -13.42 7.91 7.33
C ASN A 39 -14.95 7.83 7.47
N PHE A 40 -15.57 6.83 6.85
CA PHE A 40 -17.01 6.62 6.94
C PHE A 40 -17.47 6.45 8.40
N SER A 41 -16.77 5.62 9.19
CA SER A 41 -17.09 5.45 10.62
C SER A 41 -16.96 6.75 11.42
N HIS A 42 -15.99 7.60 11.07
CA HIS A 42 -15.78 8.90 11.72
C HIS A 42 -16.89 9.89 11.36
N GLU A 43 -17.31 9.92 10.09
CA GLU A 43 -18.45 10.74 9.62
C GLU A 43 -19.74 10.36 10.34
N ILE A 44 -20.04 9.06 10.48
CA ILE A 44 -21.23 8.60 11.22
C ILE A 44 -21.18 9.01 12.69
N ARG A 45 -20.01 8.94 13.33
CA ARG A 45 -19.87 9.20 14.77
C ARG A 45 -19.83 10.68 15.12
N TYR A 46 -19.22 11.51 14.28
CA TYR A 46 -18.89 12.89 14.61
C TYR A 46 -19.48 13.91 13.62
N GLY A 47 -20.18 13.47 12.58
CA GLY A 47 -20.79 14.33 11.57
C GLY A 47 -19.79 15.05 10.67
N LYS A 48 -18.52 14.64 10.67
CA LYS A 48 -17.44 15.26 9.86
C LYS A 48 -16.41 14.24 9.36
N PRO A 49 -15.71 14.53 8.25
CA PRO A 49 -14.68 13.65 7.72
C PRO A 49 -13.48 13.46 8.65
N ASP A 50 -12.77 12.33 8.49
CA ASP A 50 -11.43 12.10 9.03
C ASP A 50 -10.39 12.56 7.99
N GLU A 51 -9.95 13.82 8.12
CA GLU A 51 -8.97 14.46 7.23
C GLU A 51 -7.69 13.61 7.04
N ASN A 52 -7.24 12.92 8.09
CA ASN A 52 -6.07 12.05 7.99
C ASN A 52 -6.34 10.84 7.10
N SER A 53 -7.53 10.25 7.21
CA SER A 53 -7.92 9.14 6.33
C SER A 53 -8.11 9.61 4.89
N LEU A 54 -8.69 10.77 4.65
CA LEU A 54 -8.81 11.36 3.31
C LEU A 54 -7.44 11.62 2.68
N LYS A 55 -6.52 12.25 3.41
CA LYS A 55 -5.14 12.47 2.97
C LYS A 55 -4.46 11.16 2.60
N ARG A 56 -4.53 10.15 3.47
CA ARG A 56 -3.95 8.82 3.20
C ARG A 56 -4.58 8.12 2.00
N ILE A 57 -5.89 8.25 1.77
CA ILE A 57 -6.54 7.70 0.57
C ILE A 57 -5.95 8.31 -0.70
N ASN A 58 -5.75 9.63 -0.73
CA ASN A 58 -5.21 10.31 -1.90
C ASN A 58 -3.76 9.90 -2.16
N GLU A 59 -2.91 9.90 -1.13
CA GLU A 59 -1.52 9.44 -1.25
C GLU A 59 -1.42 7.99 -1.78
N LEU A 60 -2.28 7.09 -1.28
CA LEU A 60 -2.31 5.69 -1.75
C LEU A 60 -2.86 5.55 -3.16
N LYS A 61 -3.79 6.40 -3.60
CA LYS A 61 -4.27 6.42 -4.99
C LYS A 61 -3.18 6.88 -5.95
N THR A 62 -2.42 7.90 -5.59
CA THR A 62 -1.26 8.37 -6.38
C THR A 62 -0.22 7.26 -6.49
N ALA A 63 0.18 6.67 -5.36
CA ALA A 63 1.12 5.56 -5.36
C ALA A 63 0.63 4.35 -6.18
N LYS A 64 -0.68 4.07 -6.16
CA LYS A 64 -1.28 3.02 -7.00
C LYS A 64 -1.13 3.31 -8.49
N ALA A 65 -1.32 4.57 -8.90
CA ALA A 65 -1.18 4.97 -10.30
C ALA A 65 0.27 4.85 -10.77
N GLU A 66 1.23 5.32 -9.96
CA GLU A 66 2.67 5.18 -10.23
C GLU A 66 3.10 3.71 -10.34
N LEU A 67 2.58 2.87 -9.45
CA LEU A 67 2.85 1.44 -9.44
C LEU A 67 2.34 0.74 -10.72
N ILE A 68 1.12 1.06 -11.15
CA ILE A 68 0.56 0.53 -12.41
C ILE A 68 1.42 0.95 -13.59
N ALA A 69 1.82 2.23 -13.67
CA ALA A 69 2.68 2.71 -14.73
C ALA A 69 4.02 1.98 -14.78
N TRP A 70 4.63 1.70 -13.63
CA TRP A 70 5.89 0.95 -13.55
C TRP A 70 5.77 -0.51 -14.00
N ILE A 71 4.65 -1.16 -13.66
CA ILE A 71 4.35 -2.52 -14.11
C ILE A 71 4.12 -2.54 -15.61
N ASP A 72 3.41 -1.57 -16.16
CA ASP A 72 3.16 -1.48 -17.60
C ASP A 72 4.47 -1.25 -18.37
N CYS A 73 5.40 -0.45 -17.85
CA CYS A 73 6.76 -0.34 -18.40
C CYS A 73 7.49 -1.69 -18.41
N ALA A 74 7.42 -2.46 -17.32
CA ALA A 74 8.04 -3.79 -17.25
C ALA A 74 7.42 -4.77 -18.26
N LYS A 75 6.10 -4.71 -18.49
CA LYS A 75 5.42 -5.48 -19.55
C LYS A 75 5.93 -5.11 -20.94
N MET A 76 6.02 -3.81 -21.22
CA MET A 76 6.50 -3.30 -22.52
C MET A 76 7.94 -3.69 -22.81
N GLU A 77 8.78 -3.78 -21.77
CA GLU A 77 10.18 -4.17 -21.89
C GLU A 77 10.41 -5.67 -21.77
N GLU A 78 9.34 -6.48 -21.64
CA GLU A 78 9.40 -7.94 -21.43
C GLU A 78 10.30 -8.34 -20.25
N LYS A 79 10.20 -7.58 -19.14
CA LYS A 79 11.00 -7.77 -17.93
C LYS A 79 10.16 -8.24 -16.75
N ASN A 80 10.75 -9.10 -15.93
CA ASN A 80 10.26 -9.39 -14.59
C ASN A 80 10.58 -8.24 -13.62
N LEU A 81 9.81 -8.16 -12.53
CA LEU A 81 10.01 -7.19 -11.46
C LEU A 81 10.59 -7.85 -10.22
N GLN A 82 11.68 -7.30 -9.70
CA GLN A 82 12.11 -7.57 -8.33
C GLN A 82 11.24 -6.76 -7.37
N VAL A 83 10.43 -7.45 -6.56
CA VAL A 83 9.54 -6.80 -5.58
C VAL A 83 9.99 -7.15 -4.18
N ASN A 84 10.22 -6.12 -3.37
CA ASN A 84 10.55 -6.26 -1.96
C ASN A 84 9.66 -5.33 -1.13
N SER A 85 9.04 -5.87 -0.08
CA SER A 85 8.25 -5.10 0.87
C SER A 85 8.55 -5.57 2.28
N SER A 86 8.77 -4.62 3.18
CA SER A 86 8.96 -4.89 4.60
C SER A 86 8.13 -3.95 5.46
N VAL A 87 7.65 -4.46 6.59
CA VAL A 87 7.04 -3.65 7.65
C VAL A 87 7.97 -3.61 8.84
N SER A 88 8.32 -2.40 9.27
CA SER A 88 9.07 -2.15 10.50
C SER A 88 8.11 -1.70 11.60
N ILE A 89 8.21 -2.34 12.76
CA ILE A 89 7.39 -2.06 13.94
C ILE A 89 8.32 -1.63 15.07
N GLU A 90 7.98 -0.54 15.72
CA GLU A 90 8.66 0.00 16.89
C GLU A 90 7.65 0.17 18.02
N LEU A 91 7.99 -0.31 19.22
CA LEU A 91 7.21 -0.06 20.43
C LEU A 91 7.68 1.25 21.06
N LEU A 92 6.76 2.21 21.17
CA LEU A 92 6.96 3.54 21.75
C LEU A 92 6.47 3.59 23.20
#